data_AF-A0A1I3C145-F1
#
_entry.id   AF-A0A1I3C145-F1
#
_cell.length_a   1.000
_cell.length_b   1.000
_cell.length_c   1.000
_cell.angle_alpha   90.00
_cell.angle_beta   90.00
_cell.angle_gamma   90.00
#
_symmetry.space_group_name_H-M   'P 1'
#
loop_
_entity.id
_entity.type
_entity.pdbx_description
1 polymer ?
#
loop_
_entity_poly.entity_id
_entity_poly.type
_entity_poly.pdbx_seq_one_letter_code
_entity_poly.pdbx_strand_id
1 'polypeptide(L)'
;MPVLQWIGKDKVINHHLDVPFHVLNQKYSFGEEDSSRPEGIASRRNKIIHGDNLLALKSLLPEYEGRVKCIYIANSSSDEACNRSHQTPGCCCSWFQIRKAC
;
A
#
# COMPACT_ATOMS: atom_id res chain seq x y z
N MET A 1 -26.25 -13.20 10.75
CA MET A 1 -25.53 -12.14 10.00
C MET A 1 -25.64 -12.50 8.51
N PRO A 2 -26.21 -11.63 7.64
CA PRO A 2 -26.34 -11.95 6.23
C PRO A 2 -24.98 -12.04 5.53
N VAL A 3 -24.87 -12.86 4.47
CA VAL A 3 -23.63 -13.09 3.72
C VAL A 3 -23.80 -12.65 2.27
N LEU A 4 -22.92 -11.77 1.80
CA LEU A 4 -22.89 -11.33 0.39
C LEU A 4 -22.21 -12.42 -0.47
N GLN A 5 -22.86 -12.84 -1.55
CA GLN A 5 -22.34 -13.83 -2.50
C GLN A 5 -22.16 -13.20 -3.89
N TRP A 6 -21.04 -13.50 -4.55
CA TRP A 6 -20.75 -13.04 -5.90
C TRP A 6 -19.82 -14.02 -6.62
N ILE A 7 -19.83 -13.97 -7.96
CA ILE A 7 -19.02 -14.86 -8.80
C ILE A 7 -17.53 -14.58 -8.59
N GLY A 8 -16.74 -15.62 -8.37
CA GLY A 8 -15.28 -15.52 -8.20
C GLY A 8 -14.82 -15.14 -6.78
N LYS A 9 -15.73 -15.01 -5.82
CA LYS A 9 -15.43 -14.74 -4.40
C LYS A 9 -14.37 -15.69 -3.83
N ASP A 10 -14.51 -16.99 -4.06
CA ASP A 10 -13.61 -18.02 -3.51
C ASP A 10 -12.17 -17.86 -4.01
N LYS A 11 -11.98 -17.33 -5.22
CA LYS A 11 -10.65 -17.07 -5.78
C LYS A 11 -9.96 -15.88 -5.13
N VAL A 12 -10.73 -14.86 -4.72
CA VAL A 12 -10.17 -13.61 -4.17
C VAL A 12 -9.85 -13.75 -2.69
N ILE A 13 -10.66 -14.49 -1.93
CA ILE A 13 -10.50 -14.63 -0.46
C ILE A 13 -9.08 -15.10 -0.11
N ASN A 14 -8.57 -16.10 -0.81
CA ASN A 14 -7.28 -16.72 -0.50
C ASN A 14 -6.11 -16.14 -1.31
N HIS A 15 -6.35 -15.24 -2.27
CA HIS A 15 -5.29 -14.70 -3.14
C HIS A 15 -4.14 -14.05 -2.35
N HIS A 16 -4.44 -13.43 -1.20
CA HIS A 16 -3.43 -12.83 -0.34
C HIS A 16 -2.42 -13.86 0.20
N LEU A 17 -2.73 -15.16 0.24
CA LEU A 17 -1.81 -16.21 0.65
C LEU A 17 -0.74 -16.46 -0.43
N ASP A 18 -1.11 -16.35 -1.70
CA ASP A 18 -0.23 -16.62 -2.85
C ASP A 18 0.80 -15.50 -3.09
N VAL A 19 0.55 -14.30 -2.54
CA VAL A 19 1.46 -13.16 -2.70
C VAL A 19 2.70 -13.33 -1.83
N PRO A 20 3.94 -13.29 -2.34
CA PRO A 20 5.13 -13.43 -1.50
C PRO A 20 5.36 -12.20 -0.61
N PHE A 21 5.99 -12.40 0.54
CA PHE A 21 6.58 -11.29 1.29
C PHE A 21 7.76 -10.69 0.51
N HIS A 22 7.89 -9.36 0.53
CA HIS A 22 8.98 -8.65 -0.14
C HIS A 22 9.68 -7.69 0.84
N VAL A 23 10.97 -7.49 0.62
CA VAL A 23 11.77 -6.52 1.37
C VAL A 23 11.73 -5.18 0.64
N LEU A 24 11.42 -4.10 1.37
CA LEU A 24 11.42 -2.75 0.82
C LEU A 24 12.86 -2.28 0.57
N ASN A 25 13.16 -1.89 -0.67
CA ASN A 25 14.46 -1.32 -1.05
C ASN A 25 14.36 0.21 -1.06
N GLN A 26 15.09 0.88 -0.15
CA GLN A 26 15.12 2.33 -0.08
C GLN A 26 15.93 2.90 -1.26
N LYS A 27 15.26 3.66 -2.14
CA LYS A 27 15.89 4.30 -3.31
C LYS A 27 16.27 5.75 -3.08
N TYR A 28 15.47 6.47 -2.31
CA TYR A 28 15.58 7.92 -2.16
C TYR A 28 15.02 8.37 -0.82
N SER A 29 15.61 9.41 -0.24
CA SER A 29 15.09 10.12 0.92
C SER A 29 15.10 11.62 0.64
N PHE A 30 13.99 12.28 0.97
CA PHE A 30 13.84 13.73 0.86
C PHE A 30 13.88 14.37 2.25
N GLY A 31 14.79 15.32 2.46
CA GLY A 31 14.94 16.08 3.71
C GLY A 31 16.40 16.26 4.12
N GLU A 32 16.68 17.24 4.97
CA GLU A 32 18.01 17.46 5.55
C GLU A 32 18.45 16.20 6.32
N GLU A 33 19.63 15.70 5.98
CA GLU A 33 20.31 14.61 6.65
C GLU A 33 20.77 15.11 8.02
N ASP A 34 19.84 15.17 8.95
CA ASP A 34 20.12 15.47 10.35
C ASP A 34 20.78 14.22 10.95
N SER A 35 22.08 14.11 10.69
CA SER A 35 23.03 13.08 11.19
C SER A 35 23.13 13.03 12.73
N SER A 36 22.33 13.85 13.41
CA SER A 36 22.21 13.98 14.86
C SER A 36 21.01 13.25 15.47
N ARG A 37 20.17 12.58 14.68
CA ARG A 37 18.90 12.01 15.18
C ARG A 37 19.00 10.54 15.59
N PRO A 38 18.49 10.17 16.78
CA PRO A 38 18.65 8.83 17.33
C PRO A 38 18.04 7.73 16.45
N GLU A 39 18.71 6.56 16.41
CA GLU A 39 18.41 5.42 15.54
C GLU A 39 16.97 4.86 15.64
N GLY A 40 16.16 5.32 16.60
CA GLY A 40 14.74 4.98 16.72
C GLY A 40 13.77 5.83 15.88
N ILE A 41 14.21 6.95 15.28
CA ILE A 41 13.32 7.85 14.52
C ILE A 41 13.10 7.38 13.08
N ALA A 42 13.97 6.52 12.53
CA ALA A 42 13.82 5.98 11.18
C ALA A 42 12.48 5.25 10.98
N SER A 43 12.02 4.53 12.00
CA SER A 43 10.70 3.86 12.03
C SER A 43 9.49 4.80 12.13
N ARG A 44 9.69 6.10 12.35
CA ARG A 44 8.63 7.12 12.46
C ARG A 44 8.54 8.05 11.24
N ARG A 45 9.35 7.83 10.19
CA ARG A 45 9.32 8.64 8.97
C ARG A 45 8.15 8.27 8.05
N ASN A 46 7.67 9.24 7.28
CA ASN A 46 6.72 8.99 6.21
C ASN A 46 7.39 8.14 5.12
N LYS A 47 6.70 7.09 4.64
CA LYS A 47 7.17 6.24 3.55
C LYS A 47 6.27 6.44 2.33
N ILE A 48 6.89 6.61 1.16
CA ILE A 48 6.24 6.54 -0.14
C ILE A 48 6.75 5.27 -0.79
N ILE A 49 5.85 4.32 -1.07
CA ILE A 49 6.19 3.02 -1.64
C ILE A 49 5.64 2.97 -3.04
N HIS A 50 6.51 2.69 -4.01
CA HIS A 50 6.13 2.52 -5.40
C HIS A 50 5.99 1.04 -5.74
N GLY A 51 4.85 0.64 -6.27
CA GLY A 51 4.58 -0.73 -6.69
C GLY A 51 3.11 -1.11 -6.50
N ASP A 52 2.84 -2.41 -6.59
CA ASP A 52 1.53 -2.97 -6.28
C ASP A 52 1.20 -2.82 -4.78
N ASN A 53 -0.05 -2.46 -4.49
CA ASN A 53 -0.50 -2.19 -3.13
C ASN A 53 -0.49 -3.46 -2.25
N LEU A 54 -0.85 -4.62 -2.79
CA LEU A 54 -0.92 -5.87 -2.03
C LEU A 54 0.49 -6.35 -1.66
N LEU A 55 1.46 -6.20 -2.56
CA LEU A 55 2.88 -6.44 -2.28
C LEU A 55 3.45 -5.46 -1.24
N ALA A 56 3.12 -4.17 -1.38
CA ALA A 56 3.55 -3.15 -0.43
C ALA A 56 3.02 -3.45 0.98
N LEU A 57 1.72 -3.73 1.10
CA LEU A 57 1.07 -4.05 2.38
C LEU A 57 1.68 -5.30 3.03
N LYS A 58 1.98 -6.36 2.28
CA LYS A 58 2.69 -7.53 2.83
C LYS A 58 4.06 -7.16 3.39
N SER A 59 4.81 -6.33 2.68
CA SER A 59 6.15 -5.89 3.10
C SER A 59 6.14 -5.11 4.42
N LEU A 60 5.01 -4.50 4.77
CA LEU A 60 4.86 -3.64 5.95
C LEU A 60 4.39 -4.34 7.21
N LEU A 61 3.92 -5.59 7.09
CA LEU A 61 3.39 -6.38 8.22
C LEU A 61 4.35 -6.39 9.44
N PRO A 62 5.67 -6.65 9.30
CA PRO A 62 6.56 -6.75 10.46
C PRO A 62 6.67 -5.48 11.31
N GLU A 63 6.41 -4.31 10.72
CA GLU A 63 6.70 -3.02 11.35
C GLU A 63 5.43 -2.20 11.70
N TYR A 64 4.31 -2.46 11.02
CA TYR A 64 3.08 -1.67 11.09
C TYR A 64 1.83 -2.45 11.52
N GLU A 65 1.91 -3.78 11.70
CA GLU A 65 0.79 -4.58 12.20
C GLU A 65 0.27 -4.03 13.54
N GLY A 66 -1.04 -3.74 13.60
CA GLY A 66 -1.70 -3.16 14.77
C GLY A 66 -1.30 -1.72 15.11
N ARG A 67 -0.47 -1.04 14.30
CA ARG A 67 0.07 0.30 14.59
C ARG A 67 -0.46 1.40 13.66
N VAL A 68 -1.29 1.05 12.68
CA VAL A 68 -1.87 2.03 11.74
C VAL A 68 -3.13 2.65 12.34
N LYS A 69 -3.12 3.98 12.51
CA LYS A 69 -4.25 4.72 13.09
C LYS A 69 -5.38 4.97 12.08
N CYS A 70 -5.03 5.24 10.83
CA CYS A 70 -5.99 5.58 9.78
C CYS A 70 -5.44 5.14 8.42
N ILE A 71 -6.35 4.68 7.55
CA ILE A 71 -6.06 4.30 6.18
C ILE A 71 -6.99 5.10 5.27
N TYR A 72 -6.43 5.78 4.28
CA TYR A 72 -7.18 6.46 3.23
C TYR A 72 -6.84 5.82 1.89
N ILE A 73 -7.86 5.39 1.14
CA ILE A 73 -7.72 4.79 -0.18
C ILE A 73 -8.68 5.53 -1.12
N ALA A 74 -8.15 6.11 -2.19
CA ALA A 74 -8.95 6.59 -3.30
C ALA A 74 -8.96 5.51 -4.38
N ASN A 75 -10.09 4.82 -4.55
CA ASN A 75 -10.31 3.93 -5.67
C ASN A 75 -10.85 4.72 -6.86
N SER A 76 -10.49 4.31 -8.08
CA SER A 76 -11.27 4.71 -9.25
C SER A 76 -12.68 4.16 -9.08
N SER A 77 -13.70 5.01 -9.20
CA SER A 77 -15.08 4.54 -9.32
C SER A 77 -15.13 3.52 -10.45
N SER A 78 -15.93 2.47 -10.29
CA SER A 78 -16.19 1.47 -11.33
C SER A 78 -17.03 2.03 -12.48
N ASP A 79 -17.06 3.35 -12.65
CA ASP A 79 -17.70 4.02 -13.77
C ASP A 79 -17.07 3.51 -15.07
N GLU A 80 -17.91 3.23 -16.05
CA GLU A 80 -17.54 2.75 -17.39
C GLU A 80 -16.49 3.63 -18.10
N ALA A 81 -16.25 4.85 -17.61
CA ALA A 81 -15.18 5.74 -18.04
C ALA A 81 -13.77 5.16 -17.81
N CYS A 82 -13.53 4.40 -16.74
CA CYS A 82 -12.21 3.80 -16.48
C CYS A 82 -11.94 2.60 -17.40
N ASN A 83 -12.96 1.77 -17.67
CA ASN A 83 -12.83 0.61 -18.58
C ASN A 83 -12.54 0.99 -20.05
N ARG A 84 -12.78 2.24 -20.45
CA ARG A 84 -12.40 2.77 -21.78
C ARG A 84 -10.95 3.24 -21.87
N SER A 85 -10.23 3.32 -20.75
CA SER A 85 -8.85 3.85 -20.68
C SER A 85 -7.75 2.81 -20.91
N HIS A 86 -8.07 1.61 -21.42
CA HIS A 86 -7.05 0.65 -21.92
C HIS A 86 -6.17 1.18 -23.07
N GLN A 87 -6.24 2.47 -23.41
CA GLN A 87 -5.41 3.17 -24.41
C GLN A 87 -4.59 4.35 -23.85
N THR A 88 -4.51 4.55 -22.52
CA THR A 88 -3.55 5.52 -21.96
C THR A 88 -2.57 4.86 -20.98
N PRO A 89 -1.27 4.78 -21.32
CA PRO A 89 -0.25 4.26 -20.43
C PRO A 89 0.07 5.34 -19.39
N GLY A 90 -0.68 5.40 -18.28
CA GLY A 90 -0.38 6.37 -17.22
C GLY A 90 -1.35 6.50 -16.06
N CYS A 91 -2.57 5.95 -16.12
CA CYS A 91 -3.59 6.27 -15.12
C CYS A 91 -3.58 5.41 -13.84
N CYS A 92 -2.80 4.34 -13.74
CA CYS A 92 -2.81 3.45 -12.55
C CYS A 92 -1.46 3.39 -11.82
N CYS A 93 -0.81 4.53 -11.57
CA CYS A 93 0.22 4.59 -10.54
C CYS A 93 -0.46 4.87 -9.20
N SER A 94 -0.85 3.81 -8.46
CA SER A 94 -1.32 3.96 -7.08
C SER A 94 -0.15 4.42 -6.21
N TRP A 95 -0.26 5.63 -5.66
CA TRP A 95 0.64 6.12 -4.63
C TRP A 95 0.02 5.82 -3.27
N PHE A 96 0.68 4.98 -2.46
CA PHE A 96 0.25 4.66 -1.11
C PHE A 96 1.19 5.33 -0.10
N GLN A 97 0.63 6.20 0.76
CA GLN A 97 1.37 6.84 1.85
C GLN A 97 0.90 6.29 3.19
N ILE A 98 1.84 5.76 3.97
CA ILE A 98 1.57 5.32 5.35
C ILE A 98 2.23 6.28 6.32
N ARG A 99 1.45 6.74 7.28
CA ARG A 99 1.91 7.50 8.44
C ARG A 99 1.76 6.64 9.70
N LYS A 100 2.84 6.49 10.46
CA LYS A 100 2.76 6.00 11.86
C LYS A 100 2.21 7.16 12.70
N ALA A 101 1.15 6.91 13.47
CA ALA A 101 0.73 7.88 14.47
C ALA A 101 1.80 7.97 15.57
N CYS A 102 2.14 9.19 15.98
CA CYS A 102 2.99 9.42 17.14
C CYS A 102 2.33 8.88 18.41
#